data_AF-A0A6C0E6J9-F1
#
_entry.id   AF-A0A6C0E6J9-F1
#
_cell.length_a   1.000
_cell.length_b   1.000
_cell.length_c   1.000
_cell.angle_alpha   90.00
_cell.angle_beta   90.00
_cell.angle_gamma   90.00
#
_symmetry.space_group_name_H-M   'P 1'
#
loop_
_entity.id
_entity.type
_entity.pdbx_description
1 polymer ?
#
loop_
_entity_poly.entity_id
_entity_poly.type
_entity_poly.pdbx_seq_one_letter_code
_entity_poly.pdbx_strand_id
1 'polypeptide(L)'
;MENLTQKELLLAVVLIIYLVVGFKTPESIANLVDTIFGKVVIMLIVVYLFVHHNPILAVLGLYVGFDLIRRSSKATGFDALRRFVSSEDNKTSAMASYNYNNTPYTLEQEMVNKMAPLVHSGSSMTAPSYRPVLEDQHEATDLSE
;
A
#
# COMPACT_ATOMS: atom_id res chain seq x y z
N MET A 1 44.54 -5.14 13.31
CA MET A 1 43.46 -4.14 13.20
C MET A 1 43.94 -3.14 12.17
N GLU A 2 43.34 -3.15 10.98
CA GLU A 2 43.71 -2.22 9.93
C GLU A 2 43.28 -0.81 10.38
N ASN A 3 44.20 0.15 10.33
CA ASN A 3 43.93 1.50 10.81
C ASN A 3 43.01 2.20 9.79
N LEU A 4 42.02 2.94 10.29
CA LEU A 4 41.13 3.71 9.42
C LEU A 4 41.92 4.77 8.65
N THR A 5 41.70 4.81 7.34
CA THR A 5 42.27 5.84 6.47
C THR A 5 41.67 7.21 6.84
N GLN A 6 42.40 8.32 6.68
CA GLN A 6 41.92 9.67 7.02
C GLN A 6 40.55 10.01 6.37
N LYS A 7 40.30 9.49 5.15
CA LYS A 7 39.03 9.65 4.43
C LYS A 7 37.88 8.85 5.06
N GLU A 8 38.17 7.62 5.50
CA GLU A 8 37.18 6.75 6.15
C GLU A 8 36.82 7.27 7.55
N LEU A 9 37.79 7.82 8.26
CA LEU A 9 37.57 8.48 9.54
C LEU A 9 36.65 9.70 9.39
N LEU A 10 36.87 10.51 8.36
CA LEU A 10 35.99 11.64 8.06
C LEU A 10 34.56 11.17 7.73
N LEU A 11 34.42 10.14 6.88
CA LEU A 11 33.11 9.55 6.56
C LEU A 11 32.40 9.02 7.81
N ALA A 12 33.12 8.30 8.68
CA ALA A 12 32.59 7.76 9.93
C ALA A 12 32.05 8.87 10.83
N VAL A 13 32.82 9.96 11.00
CA VAL A 13 32.41 11.11 11.82
C VAL A 13 31.14 11.76 11.26
N VAL A 14 31.05 11.94 9.95
CA VAL A 14 29.84 12.51 9.30
C VAL A 14 28.63 11.60 9.51
N LEU A 15 28.78 10.29 9.36
CA LEU A 15 27.72 9.31 9.60
C LEU A 15 27.23 9.32 11.06
N ILE A 16 28.16 9.45 12.01
CA ILE A 16 27.83 9.56 13.44
C ILE A 16 27.06 10.85 13.73
N ILE A 17 27.52 11.99 13.19
CA ILE A 17 26.83 13.27 13.35
C ILE A 17 25.43 13.19 12.76
N TYR A 18 25.27 12.63 11.56
CA TYR A 18 23.96 12.43 10.94
C TYR A 18 23.00 11.64 11.84
N LEU A 19 23.51 10.60 12.51
CA LEU A 19 22.72 9.75 13.40
C LEU A 19 22.24 10.51 14.63
N VAL A 20 23.17 11.22 15.30
CA VAL A 20 22.92 11.98 16.54
C VAL A 20 22.00 13.17 16.29
N VAL A 21 22.22 13.92 15.21
CA VAL A 21 21.49 15.17 14.94
C VAL A 21 20.03 14.90 14.60
N GLY A 22 19.67 13.69 14.18
CA GLY A 22 18.25 13.35 14.14
C GLY A 22 17.47 14.06 13.01
N PHE A 23 18.15 14.59 11.98
CA PHE A 23 17.49 15.42 10.96
C PHE A 23 16.27 14.72 10.36
N LYS A 24 15.15 15.45 10.30
CA LYS A 24 13.96 15.01 9.57
C LYS A 24 14.33 14.91 8.09
N THR A 25 14.26 13.71 7.55
CA THR A 25 14.42 13.48 6.11
C THR A 25 13.32 14.27 5.38
N PRO A 26 13.66 15.18 4.46
CA PRO A 26 12.66 15.93 3.71
C PRO A 26 11.80 14.96 2.90
N GLU A 27 10.53 15.29 2.73
CA GLU A 27 9.49 14.40 2.21
C GLU A 27 9.84 13.81 0.83
N SER A 28 10.48 14.60 -0.04
CA SER A 28 10.93 14.13 -1.36
C SER A 28 11.94 12.98 -1.28
N ILE A 29 12.90 13.05 -0.35
CA ILE A 29 13.91 12.00 -0.15
C ILE A 29 13.26 10.81 0.57
N ALA A 30 12.35 11.08 1.51
CA ALA A 30 11.63 10.03 2.22
C ALA A 30 10.77 9.19 1.26
N ASN A 31 10.06 9.82 0.34
CA ASN A 31 9.26 9.12 -0.67
C ASN A 31 10.13 8.24 -1.58
N LEU A 32 11.32 8.72 -1.98
CA LEU A 32 12.25 7.94 -2.80
C LEU A 32 12.77 6.70 -2.05
N VAL A 33 13.18 6.88 -0.80
CA VAL A 33 13.75 5.84 0.05
C VAL A 33 12.71 4.80 0.47
N ASP A 34 11.45 5.20 0.65
CA ASP A 34 10.42 4.30 1.14
C ASP A 34 9.91 3.30 0.10
N THR A 35 10.26 3.51 -1.18
CA THR A 35 10.00 2.54 -2.25
C THR A 35 10.77 1.22 -2.05
N ILE A 36 10.26 0.12 -2.61
CA ILE A 36 10.96 -1.18 -2.61
C ILE A 36 12.34 -1.05 -3.25
N PHE A 37 12.43 -0.33 -4.38
CA PHE A 37 13.69 -0.07 -5.06
C PHE A 37 14.67 0.75 -4.20
N GLY A 38 14.21 1.80 -3.52
CA GLY A 38 15.04 2.61 -2.63
C GLY A 38 15.66 1.79 -1.49
N LYS A 39 14.87 0.93 -0.85
CA LYS A 39 15.33 0.01 0.20
C LYS A 39 16.39 -0.97 -0.33
N VAL A 40 16.20 -1.52 -1.52
CA VAL A 40 17.17 -2.43 -2.17
C VAL A 40 18.48 -1.70 -2.48
N VAL A 41 18.42 -0.48 -3.02
CA VAL A 41 19.61 0.33 -3.32
C VAL A 41 20.41 0.62 -2.04
N ILE A 42 19.75 0.98 -0.93
CA ILE A 42 20.43 1.18 0.36
C ILE A 42 21.12 -0.11 0.83
N MET A 43 20.47 -1.25 0.68
CA MET A 43 21.06 -2.54 1.04
C MET A 43 22.32 -2.84 0.21
N LEU A 44 22.29 -2.57 -1.10
CA LEU A 44 23.45 -2.71 -1.99
C LEU A 44 24.60 -1.79 -1.58
N ILE A 45 24.33 -0.54 -1.18
CA ILE A 45 25.36 0.38 -0.69
C ILE A 45 26.03 -0.16 0.58
N VAL A 46 25.26 -0.75 1.50
CA VAL A 46 25.81 -1.35 2.71
C VAL A 46 26.70 -2.56 2.39
N VAL A 47 26.26 -3.43 1.47
CA VAL A 47 27.06 -4.57 1.01
C VAL A 47 28.34 -4.09 0.35
N TYR A 48 28.27 -3.06 -0.49
CA TYR A 48 29.44 -2.44 -1.11
C TYR A 48 30.43 -1.91 -0.06
N LEU A 49 29.94 -1.29 1.01
CA LEU A 49 30.77 -0.82 2.13
C LEU A 49 31.50 -1.98 2.83
N PHE A 50 30.87 -3.14 2.96
CA PHE A 50 31.47 -4.34 3.53
C PHE A 50 32.60 -4.93 2.68
N VAL A 51 32.51 -4.80 1.35
CA VAL A 51 33.50 -5.39 0.41
C VAL A 51 34.70 -4.48 0.19
N HIS A 52 34.54 -3.16 0.29
CA HIS A 52 35.60 -2.19 -0.09
C HIS A 52 36.16 -1.36 1.06
N HIS A 53 35.53 -1.35 2.24
CA HIS A 53 35.96 -0.55 3.37
C HIS A 53 36.13 -1.37 4.64
N ASN A 54 36.71 -0.71 5.65
CA ASN A 54 36.88 -1.28 6.98
C ASN A 54 35.54 -1.81 7.56
N PRO A 55 35.54 -3.00 8.18
CA PRO A 55 34.31 -3.64 8.68
C PRO A 55 33.60 -2.81 9.76
N ILE A 56 34.35 -2.02 10.53
CA ILE A 56 33.80 -1.09 11.53
C ILE A 56 32.94 -0.02 10.86
N LEU A 57 33.42 0.55 9.75
CA LEU A 57 32.68 1.54 8.98
C LEU A 57 31.42 0.91 8.35
N ALA A 58 31.54 -0.34 7.89
CA ALA A 58 30.44 -1.08 7.28
C ALA A 58 29.29 -1.36 8.27
N VAL A 59 29.61 -1.75 9.51
CA VAL A 59 28.60 -1.90 10.57
C VAL A 59 27.92 -0.57 10.90
N LEU A 60 28.69 0.52 10.92
CA LEU A 60 28.15 1.87 11.16
C LEU A 60 27.23 2.30 10.00
N GLY A 61 27.62 2.02 8.75
CA GLY A 61 26.80 2.24 7.56
C GLY A 61 25.51 1.42 7.55
N LEU A 62 25.54 0.16 7.98
CA LEU A 62 24.34 -0.67 8.15
C LEU A 62 23.37 -0.03 9.15
N TYR A 63 23.89 0.45 10.29
CA TYR A 63 23.07 1.07 11.31
C TYR A 63 22.43 2.38 10.82
N VAL A 64 23.20 3.21 10.10
CA VAL A 64 22.69 4.44 9.47
C VAL A 64 21.64 4.12 8.39
N GLY A 65 21.89 3.11 7.54
CA GLY A 65 20.95 2.71 6.50
C GLY A 65 19.62 2.23 7.08
N PHE A 66 19.66 1.42 8.15
CA PHE A 66 18.47 0.98 8.87
C PHE A 66 17.70 2.16 9.49
N ASP A 67 18.42 3.08 10.15
CA ASP A 67 17.81 4.25 10.77
C ASP A 67 17.19 5.20 9.72
N LEU A 68 17.85 5.37 8.57
CA LEU A 68 17.33 6.14 7.44
C LEU A 68 16.03 5.52 6.88
N ILE A 69 15.97 4.20 6.68
CA ILE A 69 14.75 3.50 6.24
C ILE A 69 13.64 3.66 7.27
N ARG A 70 13.95 3.47 8.56
CA ARG A 70 12.99 3.59 9.65
C ARG A 70 12.42 5.01 9.76
N ARG A 71 13.25 6.04 9.62
CA ARG A 71 12.81 7.45 9.65
C ARG A 71 11.99 7.81 8.41
N SER A 72 12.42 7.33 7.24
CA SER A 72 11.70 7.52 5.99
C SER A 72 10.28 6.99 6.07
N SER A 73 10.12 5.74 6.52
CA SER A 73 8.82 5.06 6.66
C SER A 73 7.87 5.76 7.65
N LYS A 74 8.41 6.48 8.65
CA LYS A 74 7.64 7.32 9.58
C LYS A 74 7.25 8.66 8.97
N ALA A 75 8.11 9.25 8.15
CA ALA A 75 7.87 10.56 7.52
C ALA A 75 6.83 10.47 6.40
N THR A 76 6.85 9.41 5.60
CA THR A 76 5.87 9.15 4.52
C THR A 76 4.52 8.67 5.04
N GLY A 77 4.43 8.24 6.30
CA GLY A 77 3.20 7.70 6.89
C GLY A 77 2.82 6.30 6.42
N PHE A 78 3.60 5.67 5.55
CA PHE A 78 3.38 4.29 5.10
C PHE A 78 3.40 3.27 6.25
N ASP A 79 4.20 3.52 7.30
CA ASP A 79 4.21 2.64 8.49
C ASP A 79 2.87 2.69 9.23
N ALA A 80 2.27 3.88 9.33
CA ALA A 80 0.95 4.06 9.91
C ALA A 80 -0.13 3.46 9.00
N LEU A 81 -0.04 3.70 7.70
CA LEU A 81 -0.96 3.13 6.71
C LEU A 81 -0.97 1.60 6.79
N ARG A 82 0.20 0.96 6.78
CA ARG A 82 0.33 -0.51 6.85
C ARG A 82 -0.19 -1.09 8.17
N ARG A 83 -0.09 -0.34 9.27
CA ARG A 83 -0.48 -0.81 10.61
C ARG A 83 -1.97 -0.61 10.90
N PHE A 84 -2.58 0.44 10.34
CA PHE A 84 -3.95 0.83 10.66
C PHE A 84 -4.94 0.62 9.51
N VAL A 85 -4.48 0.48 8.26
CA VAL A 85 -5.34 0.15 7.12
C VAL A 85 -5.28 -1.35 6.87
N SER A 86 -6.37 -2.04 7.21
CA SER A 86 -6.59 -3.43 6.83
C SER A 86 -6.66 -3.56 5.30
N SER A 87 -6.06 -4.63 4.73
CA SER A 87 -6.26 -4.96 3.32
C SER A 87 -7.75 -5.17 3.00
N GLU A 88 -8.12 -5.03 1.72
CA GLU A 88 -9.49 -5.31 1.30
C GLU A 88 -9.92 -6.73 1.64
N ASP A 89 -9.02 -7.72 1.57
CA ASP A 89 -9.30 -9.09 1.98
C ASP A 89 -9.64 -9.19 3.48
N ASN A 90 -8.91 -8.46 4.33
CA ASN A 90 -9.17 -8.41 5.76
C ASN A 90 -10.49 -7.69 6.07
N LYS A 91 -10.81 -6.62 5.33
CA LYS A 91 -12.10 -5.92 5.44
C LYS A 91 -13.25 -6.81 4.99
N THR A 92 -13.09 -7.52 3.86
CA THR A 92 -14.12 -8.37 3.26
C THR A 92 -14.38 -9.59 4.11
N SER A 93 -13.33 -10.24 4.63
CA SER A 93 -13.47 -11.34 5.59
C SER A 93 -14.10 -10.88 6.90
N ALA A 94 -13.74 -9.71 7.42
CA ALA A 94 -14.42 -9.13 8.57
C ALA A 94 -15.91 -8.86 8.28
N MET A 95 -16.25 -8.21 7.16
CA MET A 95 -17.64 -8.00 6.74
C MET A 95 -18.40 -9.31 6.54
N ALA A 96 -17.79 -10.32 5.92
CA ALA A 96 -18.37 -11.64 5.76
C ALA A 96 -18.63 -12.29 7.12
N SER A 97 -17.73 -12.16 8.08
CA SER A 97 -17.92 -12.68 9.44
C SER A 97 -19.10 -12.01 10.18
N TYR A 98 -19.30 -10.71 9.97
CA TYR A 98 -20.44 -9.98 10.54
C TYR A 98 -21.76 -10.35 9.85
N ASN A 99 -21.74 -10.59 8.54
CA ASN A 99 -22.92 -10.91 7.74
C ASN A 99 -23.30 -12.41 7.76
N TYR A 100 -22.39 -13.31 8.14
CA TYR A 100 -22.63 -14.77 8.07
C TYR A 100 -23.79 -15.25 8.97
N ASN A 101 -24.05 -14.56 10.09
CA ASN A 101 -25.05 -14.99 11.08
C ASN A 101 -26.19 -13.98 11.34
N ASN A 102 -26.15 -12.77 10.77
CA ASN A 102 -26.92 -11.63 11.33
C ASN A 102 -27.75 -10.80 10.35
N THR A 103 -27.99 -11.24 9.12
CA THR A 103 -29.03 -10.61 8.29
C THR A 103 -30.15 -11.61 8.03
N PRO A 104 -31.02 -11.90 9.04
CA PRO A 104 -32.29 -12.50 8.73
C PRO A 104 -32.99 -11.61 7.70
N TYR A 105 -33.63 -12.26 6.74
CA TYR A 105 -34.39 -11.60 5.70
C TYR A 105 -35.29 -10.52 6.32
N THR A 106 -35.07 -9.26 5.96
CA THR A 106 -35.75 -8.13 6.61
C THR A 106 -37.20 -8.08 6.14
N LEU A 107 -38.08 -7.49 6.96
CA LEU A 107 -39.49 -7.30 6.60
C LEU A 107 -39.64 -6.49 5.30
N GLU A 108 -38.74 -5.54 5.07
CA GLU A 108 -38.70 -4.76 3.83
C GLU A 108 -38.29 -5.64 2.64
N GLN A 109 -37.28 -6.51 2.79
CA GLN A 109 -36.91 -7.46 1.75
C GLN A 109 -38.06 -8.39 1.41
N GLU A 110 -38.81 -8.84 2.43
CA GLU A 110 -39.97 -9.71 2.27
C GLU A 110 -41.13 -9.02 1.55
N MET A 111 -41.44 -7.79 1.94
CA MET A 111 -42.47 -7.00 1.29
C MET A 111 -42.08 -6.67 -0.15
N VAL A 112 -40.82 -6.27 -0.41
CA VAL A 112 -40.32 -5.99 -1.76
C VAL A 112 -40.38 -7.24 -2.64
N ASN A 113 -39.97 -8.40 -2.15
CA ASN A 113 -40.05 -9.63 -2.92
C ASN A 113 -41.50 -10.08 -3.20
N LYS A 114 -42.44 -9.77 -2.29
CA LYS A 114 -43.87 -10.03 -2.51
C LYS A 114 -44.53 -9.03 -3.45
N MET A 115 -44.11 -7.78 -3.44
CA MET A 115 -44.80 -6.67 -4.14
C MET A 115 -44.12 -6.20 -5.42
N ALA A 116 -42.82 -6.43 -5.58
CA ALA A 116 -42.12 -6.05 -6.80
C ALA A 116 -42.56 -7.02 -7.92
N PRO A 117 -43.08 -6.51 -9.05
CA PRO A 117 -43.40 -7.34 -10.21
C PRO A 117 -42.11 -7.73 -10.93
N LEU A 118 -41.28 -8.54 -10.28
CA LEU A 118 -40.08 -9.10 -10.88
C LEU A 118 -40.49 -10.28 -11.74
N VAL A 119 -40.22 -10.18 -13.04
CA VAL A 119 -40.35 -11.30 -13.97
C VAL A 119 -39.28 -12.32 -13.60
N HIS A 120 -39.67 -13.36 -12.86
CA HIS A 120 -38.77 -14.45 -12.51
C HIS A 120 -38.47 -15.27 -13.76
N SER A 121 -37.21 -15.64 -13.94
CA SER A 121 -36.73 -16.46 -15.06
C SER A 121 -37.54 -17.77 -15.13
N GLY A 122 -38.46 -17.85 -16.09
CA GLY A 122 -39.39 -19.00 -16.25
C GLY A 122 -40.88 -18.67 -16.15
N SER A 123 -41.25 -17.43 -15.80
CA SER A 123 -42.63 -16.94 -16.02
C SER A 123 -42.87 -16.77 -17.52
N SER A 124 -43.97 -17.35 -18.03
CA SER A 124 -44.31 -17.45 -19.45
C SER A 124 -44.07 -16.15 -20.20
N MET A 125 -42.94 -16.08 -20.92
CA MET A 125 -42.63 -14.97 -21.81
C MET A 125 -43.47 -15.13 -23.07
N THR A 126 -44.74 -14.72 -23.00
CA THR A 126 -45.40 -14.30 -24.24
C THR A 126 -44.55 -13.15 -24.76
N ALA A 127 -44.05 -13.29 -25.99
CA ALA A 127 -43.19 -12.27 -26.59
C ALA A 127 -43.90 -10.91 -26.48
N PRO A 128 -43.27 -9.90 -25.84
CA PRO A 128 -43.89 -8.60 -25.69
C PRO A 128 -44.24 -8.04 -27.08
N SER A 129 -45.46 -7.53 -27.23
CA SER A 129 -45.91 -6.84 -28.45
C SER A 129 -45.13 -5.55 -28.72
N TYR A 130 -44.34 -5.08 -27.76
CA TYR A 130 -43.50 -3.90 -27.89
C TYR A 130 -42.06 -4.31 -28.15
N ARG A 131 -41.40 -3.58 -29.04
CA ARG A 131 -39.94 -3.64 -29.22
C ARG A 131 -39.35 -2.42 -28.52
N PRO A 132 -38.36 -2.59 -27.62
CA PRO A 132 -37.62 -1.44 -27.10
C PRO A 132 -36.91 -0.78 -28.29
N VAL A 133 -37.35 0.43 -28.64
CA VAL A 133 -36.63 1.29 -29.56
C VAL A 133 -35.70 2.13 -28.69
N LEU A 134 -34.40 1.91 -28.84
CA LEU A 134 -33.41 2.78 -28.23
C LEU A 134 -33.45 4.10 -29.02
N GLU A 135 -33.75 5.19 -28.34
CA GLU A 135 -33.55 6.54 -28.87
C GLU A 135 -32.04 6.73 -29.11
N ASP A 136 -31.67 7.65 -30.01
CA ASP A 136 -30.28 8.00 -30.25
C ASP A 136 -29.61 8.42 -28.93
N GLN A 137 -28.64 7.63 -28.48
CA GLN A 137 -28.05 7.76 -27.15
C GLN A 137 -27.06 8.92 -27.06
N HIS A 138 -26.88 9.74 -28.10
CA HIS A 138 -26.02 10.93 -28.08
C HIS A 138 -24.66 10.68 -27.39
N GLU A 139 -24.01 9.55 -27.72
CA GLU A 139 -22.71 9.13 -27.14
C GLU A 139 -22.71 8.96 -25.60
N ALA A 140 -23.87 8.79 -24.97
CA ALA A 140 -23.99 8.65 -23.51
C ALA A 140 -23.64 7.25 -22.98
N THR A 141 -23.18 6.31 -23.82
CA THR A 141 -22.64 5.04 -23.33
C THR A 141 -21.57 4.49 -24.28
N ASP A 142 -20.32 4.69 -23.88
CA ASP A 142 -19.26 3.72 -24.11
C ASP A 142 -18.38 3.68 -22.85
N LEU A 143 -18.69 2.75 -21.94
CA LEU A 143 -17.71 2.31 -20.94
C LEU A 143 -17.05 1.09 -21.56
N SER A 144 -16.06 1.35 -22.40
CA SER A 144 -15.12 0.34 -22.86
C SER A 144 -14.40 -0.25 -21.65
N GLU A 145 -14.64 -1.52 -21.33
CA GLU A 145 -13.71 -2.36 -20.55
C GLU A 145 -12.44 -2.66 -21.35
#